data_AF-A0AA92TT60-F1
#
_entry.id   AF-A0AA92TT60-F1
#
_cell.length_a   1.000
_cell.length_b   1.000
_cell.length_c   1.000
_cell.angle_alpha   90.00
_cell.angle_beta   90.00
_cell.angle_gamma   90.00
#
_symmetry.space_group_name_H-M   'P 1'
#
loop_
_entity.id
_entity.type
_entity.pdbx_description
1 polymer ?
#
loop_
_entity_poly.entity_id
_entity_poly.type
_entity_poly.pdbx_seq_one_letter_code
_entity_poly.pdbx_strand_id
1 'polypeptide(L)'
;MKQNNIFFRYFSPVAAQQKLFAAALVTLLSSSAYEAEAQVGEPFIHDPSTIALCDGKYYTFGTGEGGIWSEDGWTWQGGAVRPGRGAAPDVLKIGDRYLVAYSATGGGLGGSHRGDVLTMWNKTLDPKSPDFKYTEPVVVASSLDDEDCDAIDAGLLLDPTTGRLWLSYGTYFGFIRLVELDPKTGKRMEGNEPVNIAIDCEATDLIYRNGWYYLLGTHGTCCDGPNSTYNIVVGRSRKITGPYVDNVGREMLQGGGKMVIAANNLKTGPGHFGRYIEEEGVEKMSFHYESDFRQGGRSVLAIRPLLWKNDWPVAGDEFHAGTYEIESERRGYALEIAVDFVRMQRDIEPFWIKPTKPLKNIEPQTLKEVETEWPKGEVKVRMNDYMFRPHQKWSIMPAGKGGYLGGPYYKICIEGTTRYLTATAQHDVIAKPEFTGEDAQLWRIEQLTDGTYRIMPKAVPGTEEKLALVSLGDCTPGLAPFDFNSDNSKWNFRQQ
;
A
#
# COMPACT_ATOMS: atom_id res chain seq x y z
N MET A 1 -20.89 39.80 48.15
CA MET A 1 -21.23 39.97 49.57
C MET A 1 -21.49 38.58 50.15
N LYS A 2 -20.92 38.29 51.33
CA LYS A 2 -20.83 36.99 52.06
C LYS A 2 -19.64 36.08 51.73
N GLN A 3 -18.66 36.20 52.63
CA GLN A 3 -17.61 35.26 53.02
C GLN A 3 -18.21 33.93 53.52
N ASN A 4 -17.41 32.86 53.47
CA ASN A 4 -17.14 32.05 54.66
C ASN A 4 -15.76 31.36 54.57
N ASN A 5 -14.91 31.72 55.53
CA ASN A 5 -13.66 31.06 55.90
C ASN A 5 -13.94 29.77 56.71
N ILE A 6 -12.94 28.88 56.80
CA ILE A 6 -12.42 28.17 58.01
C ILE A 6 -11.19 27.36 57.51
N PHE A 7 -9.92 27.76 57.78
CA PHE A 7 -9.05 27.46 58.96
C PHE A 7 -8.76 25.94 59.16
N PHE A 8 -7.57 25.39 59.41
CA PHE A 8 -6.37 25.86 60.15
C PHE A 8 -5.07 25.11 59.71
N ARG A 9 -3.93 25.75 60.00
CA ARG A 9 -2.54 25.25 59.92
C ARG A 9 -2.20 24.26 61.05
N TYR A 10 -1.21 23.39 60.81
CA TYR A 10 0.13 23.34 61.47
C TYR A 10 0.74 21.93 61.33
N PHE A 11 1.99 21.83 60.87
CA PHE A 11 3.11 21.15 61.56
C PHE A 11 4.42 21.39 60.80
N SER A 12 5.47 21.64 61.57
CA SER A 12 6.86 21.95 61.16
C SER A 12 7.76 20.69 61.23
N PRO A 13 9.04 20.75 60.80
CA PRO A 13 9.70 19.72 59.99
C PRO A 13 10.61 18.76 60.77
N VAL A 14 10.94 17.60 60.17
CA VAL A 14 12.14 16.82 60.52
C VAL A 14 12.82 16.33 59.24
N ALA A 15 14.11 16.61 59.16
CA ALA A 15 15.02 16.29 58.07
C ALA A 15 15.25 14.77 57.92
N ALA A 16 15.38 14.32 56.67
CA ALA A 16 15.97 13.02 56.36
C ALA A 16 16.94 13.16 55.16
N GLN A 17 18.17 12.74 55.40
CA GLN A 17 19.31 12.73 54.47
C GLN A 17 18.99 11.92 53.20
N GLN A 18 19.17 12.53 52.03
CA GLN A 18 19.26 11.78 50.76
C GLN A 18 20.72 11.44 50.48
N LYS A 19 21.05 10.15 50.57
CA LYS A 19 22.28 9.56 50.05
C LYS A 19 22.20 9.55 48.52
N LEU A 20 23.27 10.04 47.87
CA LEU A 20 23.50 9.84 46.44
C LEU A 20 23.57 8.34 46.13
N PHE A 21 22.68 7.87 45.26
CA PHE A 21 22.92 6.69 44.44
C PHE A 21 23.03 7.15 43.00
N ALA A 22 24.27 7.18 42.48
CA ALA A 22 24.52 7.22 41.05
C ALA A 22 24.13 5.86 40.46
N ALA A 23 22.86 5.74 40.05
CA ALA A 23 22.45 4.66 39.17
C ALA A 23 22.90 5.03 37.75
N ALA A 24 23.85 4.26 37.21
CA ALA A 24 24.18 4.29 35.80
C ALA A 24 22.91 3.92 35.01
N LEU A 25 22.29 4.92 34.39
CA LEU A 25 21.18 4.73 33.48
C LEU A 25 21.77 4.06 32.22
N VAL A 26 21.67 2.74 32.13
CA VAL A 26 21.76 2.05 30.84
C VAL A 26 20.50 2.48 30.09
N THR A 27 20.64 3.48 29.23
CA THR A 27 19.65 3.80 28.21
C THR A 27 19.56 2.57 27.31
N LEU A 28 18.61 1.68 27.58
CA LEU A 28 17.99 0.91 26.51
C LEU A 28 17.40 1.98 25.58
N LEU A 29 18.12 2.29 24.52
CA LEU A 29 17.52 2.81 23.31
C LEU A 29 16.57 1.70 22.85
N SER A 30 15.34 1.73 23.35
CA SER A 30 14.21 1.20 22.60
C SER A 30 14.30 1.92 21.28
N SER A 31 14.77 1.22 20.25
CA SER A 31 14.58 1.61 18.87
C SER A 31 13.06 1.71 18.71
N SER A 32 12.51 2.90 18.93
CA SER A 32 11.32 3.34 18.25
C SER A 32 11.70 3.17 16.79
N ALA A 33 11.33 2.02 16.23
CA ALA A 33 11.32 1.83 14.80
C ALA A 33 10.62 3.08 14.28
N TYR A 34 11.35 3.91 13.56
CA TYR A 34 10.71 4.90 12.73
C TYR A 34 9.89 4.07 11.77
N GLU A 35 8.62 3.83 12.11
CA GLU A 35 7.63 3.48 11.12
C GLU A 35 7.77 4.57 10.07
N ALA A 36 8.09 4.17 8.83
CA ALA A 36 7.94 5.10 7.74
C ALA A 36 6.50 5.59 7.80
N GLU A 37 6.29 6.87 8.09
CA GLU A 37 4.97 7.47 7.97
C GLU A 37 4.54 7.23 6.52
N ALA A 38 3.52 6.40 6.33
CA ALA A 38 3.05 6.03 5.01
C ALA A 38 2.64 7.29 4.27
N GLN A 39 3.25 7.53 3.10
CA GLN A 39 2.95 8.65 2.20
C GLN A 39 3.17 10.01 2.87
N VAL A 40 4.34 10.59 2.66
CA VAL A 40 4.74 11.85 3.30
C VAL A 40 4.27 13.07 2.51
N GLY A 41 4.23 14.23 3.18
CA GLY A 41 3.87 15.52 2.56
C GLY A 41 2.47 15.99 2.93
N GLU A 42 1.66 16.33 1.94
CA GLU A 42 0.24 16.68 2.10
C GLU A 42 -0.65 15.53 1.57
N PRO A 43 -0.61 14.31 2.15
CA PRO A 43 -1.44 13.19 1.70
C PRO A 43 -2.91 13.35 2.13
N PHE A 44 -3.31 14.53 2.63
CA PHE A 44 -4.64 14.78 3.14
C PHE A 44 -5.65 14.84 2.00
N ILE A 45 -6.48 13.82 1.91
CA ILE A 45 -7.51 13.70 0.89
C ILE A 45 -8.68 12.89 1.45
N HIS A 46 -9.88 13.26 1.02
CA HIS A 46 -11.11 12.51 1.28
C HIS A 46 -11.65 12.02 -0.06
N ASP A 47 -12.18 10.81 -0.10
CA ASP A 47 -12.71 10.17 -1.31
C ASP A 47 -11.76 10.24 -2.51
N PRO A 48 -10.54 9.67 -2.41
CA PRO A 48 -9.59 9.73 -3.50
C PRO A 48 -10.13 8.93 -4.70
N SER A 49 -9.99 9.50 -5.88
CA SER A 49 -10.16 8.80 -7.15
C SER A 49 -9.12 7.69 -7.29
N THR A 50 -9.36 6.79 -8.24
CA THR A 50 -8.30 5.93 -8.76
C THR A 50 -7.04 6.75 -9.09
N ILE A 51 -5.86 6.21 -8.76
CA ILE A 51 -4.60 6.88 -9.10
C ILE A 51 -4.39 6.85 -10.62
N ALA A 52 -4.14 8.00 -11.20
CA ALA A 52 -3.82 8.15 -12.62
C ALA A 52 -2.36 8.56 -12.83
N LEU A 53 -1.67 7.86 -13.75
CA LEU A 53 -0.34 8.25 -14.21
C LEU A 53 -0.46 9.17 -15.44
N CYS A 54 0.07 10.39 -15.33
CA CYS A 54 0.15 11.36 -16.41
C CYS A 54 1.57 11.94 -16.50
N ASP A 55 2.22 11.78 -17.65
CA ASP A 55 3.54 12.34 -17.95
C ASP A 55 4.61 12.05 -16.86
N GLY A 56 4.58 10.81 -16.33
CA GLY A 56 5.52 10.35 -15.30
C GLY A 56 5.17 10.74 -13.86
N LYS A 57 4.04 11.42 -13.63
CA LYS A 57 3.56 11.82 -12.31
C LYS A 57 2.24 11.14 -11.98
N TYR A 58 2.02 10.88 -10.70
CA TYR A 58 0.79 10.32 -10.17
C TYR A 58 -0.17 11.42 -9.73
N TYR A 59 -1.46 11.24 -10.01
CA TYR A 59 -2.53 12.16 -9.64
C TYR A 59 -3.69 11.37 -9.02
N THR A 60 -4.33 11.94 -8.00
CA THR A 60 -5.64 11.51 -7.50
C THR A 60 -6.43 12.73 -7.09
N PHE A 61 -7.74 12.71 -7.35
CA PHE A 61 -8.68 13.79 -7.03
C PHE A 61 -9.50 13.42 -5.82
N GLY A 62 -9.94 14.39 -5.04
CA GLY A 62 -10.75 14.14 -3.85
C GLY A 62 -12.03 14.96 -3.82
N THR A 63 -12.84 14.71 -2.79
CA THR A 63 -13.98 15.57 -2.45
C THR A 63 -13.52 17.01 -2.21
N GLY A 64 -14.23 17.97 -2.81
CA GLY A 64 -13.87 19.39 -2.85
C GLY A 64 -13.39 19.82 -4.24
N GLU A 65 -12.45 20.75 -4.30
CA GLU A 65 -11.80 21.16 -5.55
C GLU A 65 -10.41 20.54 -5.66
N GLY A 66 -10.13 19.92 -6.80
CA GLY A 66 -8.80 19.41 -7.10
C GLY A 66 -8.43 18.11 -6.39
N GLY A 67 -7.16 18.01 -6.06
CA GLY A 67 -6.56 16.82 -5.47
C GLY A 67 -5.07 16.98 -5.21
N ILE A 68 -4.40 15.84 -5.09
CA ILE A 68 -2.98 15.75 -4.80
C ILE A 68 -2.25 15.02 -5.92
N TRP A 69 -0.95 15.29 -6.03
CA TRP A 69 -0.09 14.66 -7.01
C TRP A 69 1.28 14.34 -6.43
N SER A 70 2.01 13.46 -7.11
CA SER A 70 3.34 13.00 -6.69
C SER A 70 4.23 12.70 -7.89
N GLU A 71 5.51 13.07 -7.80
CA GLU A 71 6.52 12.69 -8.80
C GLU A 71 7.01 11.25 -8.61
N ASP A 72 7.04 10.77 -7.36
CA ASP A 72 7.62 9.48 -7.00
C ASP A 72 6.58 8.48 -6.48
N GLY A 73 5.35 8.91 -6.20
CA GLY A 73 4.27 8.09 -5.62
C GLY A 73 4.39 7.88 -4.10
N TRP A 74 5.33 8.57 -3.45
CA TRP A 74 5.59 8.52 -2.01
C TRP A 74 5.42 9.87 -1.33
N THR A 75 5.92 10.94 -1.96
CA THR A 75 5.80 12.31 -1.47
C THR A 75 4.67 13.01 -2.21
N TRP A 76 3.59 13.35 -1.52
CA TRP A 76 2.39 13.93 -2.09
C TRP A 76 2.27 15.40 -1.75
N GLN A 77 1.73 16.18 -2.68
CA GLN A 77 1.46 17.60 -2.48
C GLN A 77 0.19 18.06 -3.19
N GLY A 78 -0.41 19.13 -2.69
CA GLY A 78 -1.56 19.75 -3.34
C GLY A 78 -1.27 20.32 -4.73
N GLY A 79 -2.35 20.70 -5.41
CA GLY A 79 -2.29 21.43 -6.67
C GLY A 79 -2.67 20.61 -7.91
N ALA A 80 -3.13 19.37 -7.76
CA ALA A 80 -3.88 18.74 -8.84
C ALA A 80 -5.22 19.48 -8.99
N VAL A 81 -5.60 19.83 -10.22
CA VAL A 81 -6.78 20.67 -10.48
C VAL A 81 -7.86 19.86 -11.15
N ARG A 82 -9.05 19.85 -10.55
CA ARG A 82 -10.30 19.29 -11.08
C ARG A 82 -11.41 20.32 -10.85
N PRO A 83 -12.00 20.90 -11.91
CA PRO A 83 -13.07 21.88 -11.77
C PRO A 83 -14.41 21.24 -11.36
N GLY A 84 -15.35 22.05 -10.90
CA GLY A 84 -16.74 21.63 -10.68
C GLY A 84 -17.20 21.51 -9.23
N ARG A 85 -16.30 21.63 -8.24
CA ARG A 85 -16.57 21.33 -6.81
C ARG A 85 -17.29 19.96 -6.67
N GLY A 86 -17.74 19.59 -5.49
CA GLY A 86 -18.48 18.34 -5.29
C GLY A 86 -17.66 17.19 -4.71
N ALA A 87 -18.20 15.97 -4.77
CA ALA A 87 -17.74 14.83 -3.99
C ALA A 87 -17.29 13.66 -4.87
N ALA A 88 -16.47 12.79 -4.26
CA ALA A 88 -16.25 11.42 -4.70
C ALA A 88 -15.90 11.28 -6.19
N PRO A 89 -14.80 11.91 -6.64
CA PRO A 89 -14.38 11.77 -8.01
C PRO A 89 -13.75 10.41 -8.27
N ASP A 90 -13.88 9.93 -9.50
CA ASP A 90 -13.06 8.85 -10.04
C ASP A 90 -12.43 9.27 -11.39
N VAL A 91 -11.32 8.65 -11.77
CA VAL A 91 -10.60 8.98 -13.00
C VAL A 91 -10.14 7.72 -13.72
N LEU A 92 -10.43 7.69 -15.02
CA LEU A 92 -10.03 6.59 -15.90
C LEU A 92 -9.36 7.13 -17.15
N LYS A 93 -8.18 6.59 -17.48
CA LYS A 93 -7.52 6.89 -18.75
C LYS A 93 -8.13 6.04 -19.86
N ILE A 94 -8.61 6.70 -20.92
CA ILE A 94 -9.15 6.06 -22.12
C ILE A 94 -8.43 6.64 -23.34
N GLY A 95 -7.55 5.82 -23.93
CA GLY A 95 -6.67 6.28 -25.01
C GLY A 95 -5.69 7.34 -24.53
N ASP A 96 -5.70 8.50 -25.18
CA ASP A 96 -4.86 9.67 -24.88
C ASP A 96 -5.52 10.69 -23.94
N ARG A 97 -6.69 10.38 -23.38
CA ARG A 97 -7.47 11.29 -22.53
C ARG A 97 -7.82 10.65 -21.18
N TYR A 98 -8.14 11.50 -20.22
CA TYR A 98 -8.63 11.14 -18.90
C TYR A 98 -10.10 11.52 -18.79
N LEU A 99 -10.95 10.54 -18.52
CA LEU A 99 -12.33 10.74 -18.12
C LEU A 99 -12.35 10.91 -16.61
N VAL A 100 -12.87 12.03 -16.13
CA VAL A 100 -13.13 12.24 -14.71
C VAL A 100 -14.64 12.19 -14.49
N ALA A 101 -15.08 11.30 -13.61
CA ALA A 101 -16.42 11.30 -13.06
C ALA A 101 -16.40 11.96 -11.67
N TYR A 102 -17.45 12.67 -11.30
CA TYR A 102 -17.60 13.25 -9.96
C TYR A 102 -19.05 13.61 -9.69
N SER A 103 -19.39 13.81 -8.42
CA SER A 103 -20.76 14.12 -8.01
C SER A 103 -20.88 15.60 -7.68
N ALA A 104 -21.88 16.31 -8.20
CA ALA A 104 -22.05 17.76 -7.96
C ALA A 104 -22.39 18.07 -6.49
N THR A 105 -23.07 17.15 -5.81
CA THR A 105 -23.48 17.26 -4.40
C THR A 105 -22.84 16.15 -3.56
N GLY A 106 -22.93 16.27 -2.24
CA GLY A 106 -22.42 15.30 -1.26
C GLY A 106 -23.47 14.32 -0.74
N GLY A 107 -24.57 14.11 -1.49
CA GLY A 107 -25.68 13.24 -1.08
C GLY A 107 -26.37 13.68 0.21
N GLY A 108 -27.10 12.77 0.85
CA GLY A 108 -27.91 12.99 2.06
C GLY A 108 -27.24 13.74 3.24
N LEU A 109 -25.91 13.85 3.27
CA LEU A 109 -25.17 14.69 4.24
C LEU A 109 -25.54 16.19 4.17
N GLY A 110 -26.01 16.64 2.99
CA GLY A 110 -26.56 17.99 2.79
C GLY A 110 -28.05 18.12 3.14
N GLY A 111 -28.69 17.04 3.60
CA GLY A 111 -30.14 16.98 3.90
C GLY A 111 -31.04 16.78 2.69
N SER A 112 -30.50 16.38 1.54
CA SER A 112 -31.22 16.11 0.29
C SER A 112 -30.62 14.89 -0.41
N HIS A 113 -31.50 14.06 -0.97
CA HIS A 113 -31.12 12.89 -1.78
C HIS A 113 -30.96 13.25 -3.27
N ARG A 114 -31.19 14.52 -3.63
CA ARG A 114 -31.00 15.03 -4.98
C ARG A 114 -29.52 15.18 -5.31
N GLY A 115 -29.05 14.47 -6.33
CA GLY A 115 -27.68 14.52 -6.80
C GLY A 115 -27.58 14.40 -8.32
N ASP A 116 -26.42 14.80 -8.84
CA ASP A 116 -26.03 14.58 -10.23
C ASP A 116 -24.61 14.02 -10.23
N VAL A 117 -24.40 12.91 -10.95
CA VAL A 117 -23.08 12.43 -11.34
C VAL A 117 -22.74 13.03 -12.69
N LEU A 118 -21.58 13.64 -12.79
CA LEU A 118 -21.09 14.33 -13.97
C LEU A 118 -19.81 13.68 -14.48
N THR A 119 -19.59 13.79 -15.78
CA THR A 119 -18.34 13.41 -16.44
C THR A 119 -17.73 14.58 -17.20
N MET A 120 -16.41 14.60 -17.29
CA MET A 120 -15.65 15.53 -18.13
C MET A 120 -14.35 14.92 -18.59
N TRP A 121 -13.81 15.44 -19.69
CA TRP A 121 -12.56 14.98 -20.29
C TRP A 121 -11.45 15.99 -20.13
N ASN A 122 -10.22 15.51 -19.99
CA ASN A 122 -9.00 16.29 -20.19
C ASN A 122 -7.96 15.44 -20.94
N LYS A 123 -7.02 16.06 -21.64
CA LYS A 123 -5.90 15.35 -22.32
C LYS A 123 -4.72 15.09 -21.40
N THR A 124 -4.60 15.90 -20.35
CA THR A 124 -3.49 15.86 -19.40
C THR A 124 -4.01 16.23 -18.03
N LEU A 125 -3.34 15.74 -16.99
CA LEU A 125 -3.63 16.09 -15.60
C LEU A 125 -2.63 17.11 -15.03
N ASP A 126 -1.60 17.49 -15.80
CA ASP A 126 -0.65 18.54 -15.39
C ASP A 126 -1.22 19.94 -15.69
N PRO A 127 -1.52 20.76 -14.67
CA PRO A 127 -2.07 22.11 -14.87
C PRO A 127 -1.15 23.07 -15.63
N LYS A 128 0.14 22.72 -15.76
CA LYS A 128 1.12 23.52 -16.51
C LYS A 128 1.18 23.16 -18.00
N SER A 129 0.53 22.07 -18.41
CA SER A 129 0.50 21.66 -19.81
C SER A 129 -0.36 22.60 -20.66
N PRO A 130 0.07 22.95 -21.89
CA PRO A 130 -0.75 23.76 -22.79
C PRO A 130 -2.05 23.05 -23.22
N ASP A 131 -2.10 21.72 -23.11
CA ASP A 131 -3.29 20.91 -23.41
C ASP A 131 -4.23 20.76 -22.20
N PHE A 132 -3.91 21.38 -21.06
CA PHE A 132 -4.72 21.30 -19.84
C PHE A 132 -6.02 22.10 -19.99
N LYS A 133 -7.08 21.39 -20.38
CA LYS A 133 -8.41 21.98 -20.56
C LYS A 133 -9.49 20.91 -20.39
N TYR A 134 -10.23 21.03 -19.31
CA TYR A 134 -11.42 20.21 -19.11
C TYR A 134 -12.52 20.59 -20.11
N THR A 135 -13.23 19.60 -20.62
CA THR A 135 -14.49 19.82 -21.34
C THR A 135 -15.58 20.30 -20.38
N GLU A 136 -16.65 20.87 -20.92
CA GLU A 136 -17.87 21.10 -20.12
C GLU A 136 -18.34 19.79 -19.48
N PRO A 137 -18.74 19.82 -18.20
CA PRO A 137 -19.23 18.63 -17.51
C PRO A 137 -20.60 18.22 -18.06
N VAL A 138 -20.85 16.91 -18.12
CA VAL A 138 -22.10 16.34 -18.60
C VAL A 138 -22.72 15.47 -17.52
N VAL A 139 -23.99 15.71 -17.19
CA VAL A 139 -24.75 14.85 -16.27
C VAL A 139 -24.99 13.49 -16.92
N VAL A 140 -24.65 12.41 -16.21
CA VAL A 140 -24.80 11.03 -16.65
C VAL A 140 -25.70 10.19 -15.75
N ALA A 141 -25.91 10.61 -14.51
CA ALA A 141 -26.92 10.05 -13.62
C ALA A 141 -27.44 11.15 -12.70
N SER A 142 -28.70 11.02 -12.28
CA SER A 142 -29.37 11.95 -11.37
C SER A 142 -30.27 11.17 -10.42
N SER A 143 -30.55 11.77 -9.27
CA SER A 143 -31.55 11.31 -8.30
C SER A 143 -32.42 12.48 -7.83
N LEU A 144 -33.64 12.19 -7.41
CA LEU A 144 -34.55 13.13 -6.72
C LEU A 144 -34.68 12.79 -5.24
N ASP A 145 -35.33 13.66 -4.46
CA ASP A 145 -35.47 13.48 -3.00
C ASP A 145 -36.31 12.25 -2.59
N ASP A 146 -37.15 11.74 -3.49
CA ASP A 146 -38.07 10.62 -3.27
C ASP A 146 -37.63 9.31 -3.94
N GLU A 147 -36.38 9.23 -4.40
CA GLU A 147 -35.79 8.02 -4.97
C GLU A 147 -35.15 7.11 -3.91
N ASP A 148 -34.89 5.85 -4.30
CA ASP A 148 -34.22 4.82 -3.49
C ASP A 148 -32.73 4.68 -3.84
N CYS A 149 -32.08 5.78 -4.24
CA CYS A 149 -30.67 5.85 -4.59
C CYS A 149 -30.23 7.32 -4.65
N ASP A 150 -29.09 7.66 -4.03
CA ASP A 150 -28.42 8.95 -4.26
C ASP A 150 -27.49 8.86 -5.48
N ALA A 151 -27.54 9.83 -6.38
CA ALA A 151 -26.60 9.94 -7.49
C ALA A 151 -25.26 10.54 -7.04
N ILE A 152 -24.45 9.71 -6.38
CA ILE A 152 -23.12 10.03 -5.84
C ILE A 152 -22.14 8.86 -6.01
N ASP A 153 -20.86 9.03 -5.64
CA ASP A 153 -19.86 7.97 -5.53
C ASP A 153 -19.66 7.19 -6.83
N ALA A 154 -19.23 7.91 -7.87
CA ALA A 154 -19.02 7.34 -9.19
C ALA A 154 -17.79 6.42 -9.21
N GLY A 155 -17.95 5.20 -9.72
CA GLY A 155 -16.86 4.28 -10.06
C GLY A 155 -16.89 3.91 -11.54
N LEU A 156 -15.73 3.91 -12.21
CA LEU A 156 -15.63 3.69 -13.65
C LEU A 156 -14.96 2.36 -14.01
N LEU A 157 -15.57 1.62 -14.94
CA LEU A 157 -14.94 0.46 -15.58
C LEU A 157 -15.04 0.55 -17.11
N LEU A 158 -13.90 0.67 -17.77
CA LEU A 158 -13.79 0.30 -19.19
C LEU A 158 -13.55 -1.21 -19.27
N ASP A 159 -14.58 -1.95 -19.64
CA ASP A 159 -14.53 -3.42 -19.71
C ASP A 159 -13.49 -3.85 -20.78
N PRO A 160 -12.39 -4.51 -20.39
CA PRO A 160 -11.31 -4.86 -21.31
C PRO A 160 -11.72 -5.94 -22.32
N THR A 161 -12.85 -6.62 -22.11
CA THR A 161 -13.34 -7.70 -23.00
C THR A 161 -14.39 -7.25 -23.99
N THR A 162 -15.14 -6.19 -23.68
CA THR A 162 -16.22 -5.70 -24.54
C THR A 162 -15.96 -4.29 -25.08
N GLY A 163 -15.05 -3.53 -24.46
CA GLY A 163 -14.82 -2.12 -24.78
C GLY A 163 -15.96 -1.19 -24.35
N ARG A 164 -16.93 -1.68 -23.58
CA ARG A 164 -18.04 -0.89 -23.04
C ARG A 164 -17.59 -0.18 -21.77
N LEU A 165 -18.03 1.06 -21.60
CA LEU A 165 -17.74 1.86 -20.42
C LEU A 165 -18.94 1.82 -19.48
N TRP A 166 -18.68 1.48 -18.23
CA TRP A 166 -19.68 1.37 -17.18
C TRP A 166 -19.39 2.36 -16.07
N LEU A 167 -20.47 2.88 -15.47
CA LEU A 167 -20.41 3.72 -14.29
C LEU A 167 -21.34 3.13 -13.22
N SER A 168 -20.78 2.79 -12.06
CA SER A 168 -21.54 2.51 -10.84
C SER A 168 -21.67 3.79 -10.01
N TYR A 169 -22.79 3.94 -9.32
CA TYR A 169 -23.06 5.08 -8.43
C TYR A 169 -24.10 4.68 -7.38
N GLY A 170 -24.11 5.37 -6.24
CA GLY A 170 -25.03 5.10 -5.14
C GLY A 170 -24.37 5.31 -3.77
N THR A 171 -25.17 5.31 -2.73
CA THR A 171 -24.70 5.37 -1.34
C THR A 171 -25.41 4.33 -0.47
N TYR A 172 -25.09 4.26 0.82
CA TYR A 172 -25.73 3.37 1.79
C TYR A 172 -27.25 3.57 1.87
N PHE A 173 -27.75 4.74 1.44
CA PHE A 173 -29.17 4.98 1.22
C PHE A 173 -29.63 4.34 -0.09
N GLY A 174 -30.18 3.13 0.04
CA GLY A 174 -30.80 2.41 -1.06
C GLY A 174 -29.80 1.67 -1.93
N PHE A 175 -30.01 1.69 -3.25
CA PHE A 175 -29.29 0.84 -4.19
C PHE A 175 -28.03 1.49 -4.74
N ILE A 176 -27.05 0.64 -5.05
CA ILE A 176 -26.03 0.94 -6.05
C ILE A 176 -26.59 0.63 -7.43
N ARG A 177 -26.53 1.62 -8.31
CA ARG A 177 -26.99 1.54 -9.70
C ARG A 177 -25.82 1.50 -10.67
N LEU A 178 -26.04 0.84 -11.80
CA LEU A 178 -25.10 0.73 -12.91
C LEU A 178 -25.72 1.32 -14.18
N VAL A 179 -24.97 2.17 -14.88
CA VAL A 179 -25.32 2.68 -16.20
C VAL A 179 -24.19 2.46 -17.20
N GLU A 180 -24.53 2.41 -18.48
CA GLU A 180 -23.56 2.37 -19.58
C GLU A 180 -23.30 3.77 -20.11
N LEU A 181 -22.02 4.09 -20.31
CA LEU A 181 -21.55 5.31 -20.95
C LEU A 181 -20.94 5.00 -22.32
N ASP A 182 -20.96 5.98 -23.20
CA ASP A 182 -20.21 5.94 -24.45
C ASP A 182 -18.72 6.24 -24.15
N PRO A 183 -17.78 5.32 -24.40
CA PRO A 183 -16.35 5.52 -24.12
C PRO A 183 -15.71 6.66 -24.92
N LYS A 184 -16.34 7.11 -26.02
CA LYS A 184 -15.82 8.23 -26.83
C LYS A 184 -16.19 9.57 -26.24
N THR A 185 -17.44 9.69 -25.79
CA THR A 185 -18.03 10.97 -25.38
C THR A 185 -18.14 11.13 -23.87
N GLY A 186 -18.09 10.04 -23.09
CA GLY A 186 -18.31 10.04 -21.64
C GLY A 186 -19.77 10.25 -21.23
N LYS A 187 -20.70 10.33 -22.19
CA LYS A 187 -22.14 10.52 -21.93
C LYS A 187 -22.81 9.18 -21.66
N ARG A 188 -23.91 9.18 -20.92
CA ARG A 188 -24.79 8.01 -20.82
C ARG A 188 -25.29 7.59 -22.20
N MET A 189 -25.28 6.29 -22.47
CA MET A 189 -25.84 5.74 -23.69
C MET A 189 -27.34 6.05 -23.78
N GLU A 190 -27.81 6.48 -24.96
CA GLU A 190 -29.21 6.83 -25.17
C GLU A 190 -30.12 5.63 -24.87
N GLY A 191 -31.13 5.83 -24.02
CA GLY A 191 -32.09 4.79 -23.60
C GLY A 191 -31.51 3.72 -22.66
N ASN A 192 -30.27 3.85 -22.18
CA ASN A 192 -29.76 2.98 -21.13
C ASN A 192 -30.50 3.30 -19.82
N GLU A 193 -31.12 2.31 -19.19
CA GLU A 193 -31.77 2.43 -17.89
C GLU A 193 -30.85 1.91 -16.77
N PRO A 194 -30.89 2.50 -15.55
CA PRO A 194 -30.03 2.06 -14.46
C PRO A 194 -30.43 0.66 -13.98
N VAL A 195 -29.44 -0.13 -13.57
CA VAL A 195 -29.67 -1.47 -12.99
C VAL A 195 -29.15 -1.50 -11.56
N ASN A 196 -29.98 -1.95 -10.61
CA ASN A 196 -29.56 -2.15 -9.22
C ASN A 196 -28.63 -3.36 -9.12
N ILE A 197 -27.44 -3.19 -8.56
CA ILE A 197 -26.40 -4.23 -8.48
C ILE A 197 -25.92 -4.56 -7.06
N ALA A 198 -26.18 -3.67 -6.09
CA ALA A 198 -25.96 -3.87 -4.66
C ALA A 198 -26.88 -2.96 -3.83
N ILE A 199 -26.90 -3.14 -2.51
CA ILE A 199 -27.64 -2.31 -1.54
C ILE A 199 -26.80 -2.19 -0.25
N ASP A 200 -27.08 -1.19 0.58
CA ASP A 200 -26.46 -0.98 1.89
C ASP A 200 -24.91 -0.80 1.84
N CYS A 201 -24.40 -0.26 0.73
CA CYS A 201 -23.00 0.10 0.54
C CYS A 201 -22.84 1.40 -0.26
N GLU A 202 -21.64 1.97 -0.31
CA GLU A 202 -21.32 3.16 -1.09
C GLU A 202 -19.92 3.10 -1.70
N ALA A 203 -19.42 4.19 -2.29
CA ALA A 203 -18.06 4.32 -2.81
C ALA A 203 -17.63 3.13 -3.68
N THR A 204 -18.52 2.72 -4.59
CA THR A 204 -18.31 1.49 -5.37
C THR A 204 -17.33 1.66 -6.50
N ASP A 205 -16.57 0.61 -6.78
CA ASP A 205 -15.70 0.52 -7.95
C ASP A 205 -15.71 -0.91 -8.50
N LEU A 206 -15.28 -1.08 -9.74
CA LEU A 206 -15.48 -2.26 -10.55
C LEU A 206 -14.16 -2.78 -11.10
N ILE A 207 -13.93 -4.09 -10.96
CA ILE A 207 -12.75 -4.76 -11.53
C ILE A 207 -13.21 -5.88 -12.47
N TYR A 208 -12.59 -5.99 -13.64
CA TYR A 208 -12.63 -7.22 -14.43
C TYR A 208 -11.34 -8.03 -14.26
N ARG A 209 -11.46 -9.32 -13.94
CA ARG A 209 -10.34 -10.27 -13.89
C ARG A 209 -10.82 -11.71 -14.10
N ASN A 210 -10.13 -12.49 -14.95
CA ASN A 210 -10.34 -13.93 -15.11
C ASN A 210 -11.81 -14.34 -15.35
N GLY A 211 -12.52 -13.57 -16.18
CA GLY A 211 -13.94 -13.83 -16.48
C GLY A 211 -14.91 -13.41 -15.38
N TRP A 212 -14.46 -12.73 -14.34
CA TRP A 212 -15.29 -12.21 -13.26
C TRP A 212 -15.29 -10.69 -13.28
N TYR A 213 -16.45 -10.12 -13.02
CA TYR A 213 -16.60 -8.74 -12.56
C TYR A 213 -16.64 -8.77 -11.04
N TYR A 214 -15.82 -7.95 -10.39
CA TYR A 214 -15.84 -7.72 -8.96
C TYR A 214 -16.45 -6.33 -8.73
N LEU A 215 -17.43 -6.25 -7.83
CA LEU A 215 -17.99 -5.01 -7.35
C LEU A 215 -17.45 -4.80 -5.94
N LEU A 216 -16.61 -3.78 -5.78
CA LEU A 216 -16.19 -3.31 -4.48
C LEU A 216 -17.19 -2.27 -3.98
N GLY A 217 -17.37 -2.20 -2.68
CA GLY A 217 -18.17 -1.17 -2.02
C GLY A 217 -17.72 -0.99 -0.59
N THR A 218 -18.07 0.14 0.00
CA THR A 218 -17.77 0.47 1.38
C THR A 218 -19.00 0.23 2.24
N HIS A 219 -18.82 -0.50 3.34
CA HIS A 219 -19.82 -0.71 4.39
C HIS A 219 -19.43 0.08 5.64
N GLY A 220 -20.43 0.42 6.46
CA GLY A 220 -20.23 1.05 7.77
C GLY A 220 -20.68 2.50 7.77
N THR A 221 -20.28 3.23 8.80
CA THR A 221 -20.67 4.63 9.01
C THR A 221 -19.60 5.56 8.44
N CYS A 222 -20.01 6.39 7.48
CA CYS A 222 -19.21 7.42 6.84
C CYS A 222 -18.91 8.60 7.78
N CYS A 223 -17.84 9.34 7.47
CA CYS A 223 -17.68 10.75 7.85
C CYS A 223 -17.73 11.08 9.36
N ASP A 224 -17.53 10.09 10.23
CA ASP A 224 -17.45 10.27 11.69
C ASP A 224 -15.99 10.23 12.20
N GLY A 225 -15.04 10.52 11.30
CA GLY A 225 -13.60 10.62 11.59
C GLY A 225 -13.07 9.40 12.37
N PRO A 226 -12.49 9.58 13.57
CA PRO A 226 -11.99 8.47 14.39
C PRO A 226 -13.04 7.41 14.77
N ASN A 227 -14.33 7.71 14.68
CA ASN A 227 -15.43 6.78 14.96
C ASN A 227 -15.98 6.08 13.70
N SER A 228 -15.50 6.44 12.51
CA SER A 228 -15.92 5.80 11.26
C SER A 228 -15.71 4.28 11.34
N THR A 229 -16.76 3.54 10.99
CA THR A 229 -16.75 2.06 10.92
C THR A 229 -16.59 1.54 9.51
N TYR A 230 -16.21 2.43 8.58
CA TYR A 230 -15.96 2.09 7.18
C TYR A 230 -15.02 0.88 7.02
N ASN A 231 -15.37 0.03 6.07
CA ASN A 231 -14.58 -1.08 5.59
C ASN A 231 -14.92 -1.36 4.13
N ILE A 232 -13.94 -1.78 3.34
CA ILE A 232 -14.16 -2.10 1.92
C ILE A 232 -14.46 -3.59 1.81
N VAL A 233 -15.56 -3.90 1.12
CA VAL A 233 -16.02 -5.26 0.83
C VAL A 233 -16.09 -5.51 -0.68
N VAL A 234 -16.24 -6.77 -1.07
CA VAL A 234 -16.34 -7.18 -2.47
C VAL A 234 -17.31 -8.34 -2.68
N GLY A 235 -18.06 -8.29 -3.78
CA GLY A 235 -18.74 -9.44 -4.37
C GLY A 235 -18.30 -9.62 -5.81
N ARG A 236 -18.62 -10.77 -6.44
CA ARG A 236 -18.31 -11.01 -7.85
C ARG A 236 -19.44 -11.64 -8.63
N SER A 237 -19.45 -11.41 -9.93
CA SER A 237 -20.44 -11.90 -10.89
C SER A 237 -19.78 -12.27 -12.22
N ARG A 238 -20.38 -13.21 -12.96
CA ARG A 238 -20.01 -13.48 -14.37
C ARG A 238 -20.62 -12.47 -15.34
N LYS A 239 -21.53 -11.61 -14.88
CA LYS A 239 -22.20 -10.58 -15.66
C LYS A 239 -22.02 -9.24 -14.96
N ILE A 240 -21.69 -8.19 -15.72
CA ILE A 240 -21.53 -6.82 -15.18
C ILE A 240 -22.80 -6.33 -14.45
N THR A 241 -23.98 -6.81 -14.86
CA THR A 241 -25.27 -6.47 -14.23
C THR A 241 -25.60 -7.33 -13.00
N GLY A 242 -24.65 -8.11 -12.49
CA GLY A 242 -24.88 -9.02 -11.36
C GLY A 242 -25.66 -10.31 -11.72
N PRO A 243 -26.16 -11.03 -10.71
CA PRO A 243 -26.03 -10.73 -9.28
C PRO A 243 -24.57 -10.85 -8.81
N TYR A 244 -24.12 -9.90 -7.99
CA TYR A 244 -22.82 -9.97 -7.32
C TYR A 244 -22.97 -10.76 -6.01
N VAL A 245 -22.11 -11.77 -5.84
CA VAL A 245 -22.18 -12.69 -4.70
C VAL A 245 -20.81 -12.73 -4.01
N ASP A 246 -20.80 -12.72 -2.68
CA ASP A 246 -19.58 -12.84 -1.89
C ASP A 246 -19.07 -14.29 -1.79
N ASN A 247 -17.99 -14.51 -1.04
CA ASN A 247 -17.34 -15.82 -0.93
C ASN A 247 -18.10 -16.86 -0.09
N VAL A 248 -19.20 -16.48 0.57
CA VAL A 248 -20.04 -17.38 1.34
C VAL A 248 -21.44 -17.55 0.74
N GLY A 249 -21.70 -16.94 -0.42
CA GLY A 249 -22.94 -17.10 -1.18
C GLY A 249 -23.99 -16.04 -0.89
N ARG A 250 -23.67 -14.93 -0.20
CA ARG A 250 -24.61 -13.83 0.04
C ARG A 250 -24.53 -12.82 -1.10
N GLU A 251 -25.69 -12.44 -1.63
CA GLU A 251 -25.80 -11.43 -2.67
C GLU A 251 -25.55 -10.03 -2.11
N MET A 252 -24.86 -9.16 -2.86
CA MET A 252 -24.67 -7.76 -2.48
C MET A 252 -25.98 -6.97 -2.49
N LEU A 253 -26.98 -7.40 -3.26
CA LEU A 253 -28.37 -6.88 -3.18
C LEU A 253 -29.09 -7.26 -1.88
N GLN A 254 -28.45 -8.04 -1.01
CA GLN A 254 -28.93 -8.41 0.32
C GLN A 254 -27.92 -8.01 1.40
N GLY A 255 -27.06 -7.01 1.11
CA GLY A 255 -26.00 -6.53 2.01
C GLY A 255 -24.85 -7.52 2.21
N GLY A 256 -24.61 -8.41 1.23
CA GLY A 256 -23.45 -9.30 1.20
C GLY A 256 -22.15 -8.58 0.86
N GLY A 257 -21.02 -9.24 1.09
CA GLY A 257 -19.72 -8.65 0.82
C GLY A 257 -18.58 -9.35 1.57
N LYS A 258 -17.56 -9.77 0.85
CA LYS A 258 -16.31 -10.26 1.43
C LYS A 258 -15.43 -9.09 1.83
N MET A 259 -14.96 -9.04 3.07
CA MET A 259 -14.01 -8.00 3.51
C MET A 259 -12.70 -8.03 2.70
N VAL A 260 -12.30 -6.86 2.19
CA VAL A 260 -11.03 -6.59 1.51
C VAL A 260 -10.05 -5.90 2.45
N ILE A 261 -10.50 -4.87 3.17
CA ILE A 261 -9.73 -4.15 4.18
C ILE A 261 -10.65 -3.50 5.24
N ALA A 262 -10.15 -3.43 6.47
CA ALA A 262 -10.77 -2.74 7.59
C ALA A 262 -9.74 -1.86 8.33
N ALA A 263 -10.17 -1.21 9.41
CA ALA A 263 -9.28 -0.45 10.29
C ALA A 263 -8.05 -1.26 10.73
N ASN A 264 -6.87 -0.66 10.67
CA ASN A 264 -5.62 -1.27 11.13
C ASN A 264 -4.59 -0.20 11.52
N ASN A 265 -3.59 -0.59 12.31
CA ASN A 265 -2.45 0.24 12.68
C ASN A 265 -2.77 1.72 13.00
N LEU A 266 -3.75 1.96 13.89
CA LEU A 266 -4.23 3.29 14.29
C LEU A 266 -4.79 4.16 13.14
N LYS A 267 -5.31 3.52 12.09
CA LYS A 267 -6.05 4.14 10.99
C LYS A 267 -7.42 3.48 10.90
N THR A 268 -8.47 4.29 10.77
CA THR A 268 -9.86 3.83 10.76
C THR A 268 -10.61 4.34 9.53
N GLY A 269 -11.65 3.60 9.17
CA GLY A 269 -12.54 3.92 8.08
C GLY A 269 -11.92 3.91 6.68
N PRO A 270 -11.37 2.78 6.20
CA PRO A 270 -10.98 2.67 4.79
C PRO A 270 -12.20 2.73 3.85
N GLY A 271 -12.16 3.61 2.84
CA GLY A 271 -13.21 3.77 1.83
C GLY A 271 -12.70 4.40 0.52
N HIS A 272 -13.55 4.43 -0.52
CA HIS A 272 -13.20 4.93 -1.86
C HIS A 272 -12.06 4.14 -2.52
N PHE A 273 -12.34 2.90 -2.90
CA PHE A 273 -11.36 2.05 -3.58
C PHE A 273 -11.02 2.58 -4.98
N GLY A 274 -9.75 2.50 -5.34
CA GLY A 274 -9.30 2.61 -6.73
C GLY A 274 -8.20 1.60 -7.04
N ARG A 275 -8.26 0.95 -8.21
CA ARG A 275 -7.24 -0.03 -8.64
C ARG A 275 -6.21 0.61 -9.54
N TYR A 276 -4.94 0.37 -9.26
CA TYR A 276 -3.82 0.74 -10.12
C TYR A 276 -2.95 -0.47 -10.44
N ILE A 277 -2.69 -0.72 -11.72
CA ILE A 277 -1.81 -1.80 -12.19
C ILE A 277 -0.50 -1.15 -12.63
N GLU A 278 0.59 -1.40 -11.88
CA GLU A 278 1.92 -0.89 -12.24
C GLU A 278 2.50 -1.70 -13.40
N GLU A 279 2.40 -3.02 -13.32
CA GLU A 279 2.79 -3.99 -14.35
C GLU A 279 2.23 -5.38 -13.99
N GLU A 280 2.50 -6.39 -14.82
CA GLU A 280 2.04 -7.76 -14.55
C GLU A 280 2.50 -8.24 -13.17
N GLY A 281 1.56 -8.72 -12.35
CA GLY A 281 1.86 -9.20 -11.01
C GLY A 281 2.04 -8.13 -9.94
N VAL A 282 2.08 -6.84 -10.29
CA VAL A 282 2.24 -5.71 -9.36
C VAL A 282 1.02 -4.81 -9.43
N GLU A 283 0.11 -4.99 -8.48
CA GLU A 283 -1.12 -4.20 -8.37
C GLU A 283 -1.14 -3.43 -7.06
N LYS A 284 -1.68 -2.22 -7.09
CA LYS A 284 -1.93 -1.38 -5.93
C LYS A 284 -3.42 -1.08 -5.82
N MET A 285 -3.88 -0.85 -4.60
CA MET A 285 -5.15 -0.23 -4.32
C MET A 285 -4.92 1.12 -3.64
N SER A 286 -5.58 2.15 -4.13
CA SER A 286 -5.73 3.44 -3.45
C SER A 286 -7.05 3.49 -2.71
N PHE A 287 -7.07 4.20 -1.58
CA PHE A 287 -8.26 4.48 -0.78
C PHE A 287 -7.92 5.57 0.22
N HIS A 288 -8.91 6.14 0.92
CA HIS A 288 -8.62 6.94 2.12
C HIS A 288 -8.76 6.09 3.37
N TYR A 289 -8.07 6.46 4.45
CA TYR A 289 -8.63 6.28 5.79
C TYR A 289 -9.32 7.57 6.19
N GLU A 290 -10.56 7.49 6.70
CA GLU A 290 -11.30 8.62 7.27
C GLU A 290 -10.52 9.30 8.40
N SER A 291 -9.73 8.52 9.15
CA SER A 291 -8.92 9.03 10.24
C SER A 291 -7.61 8.26 10.43
N ASP A 292 -6.49 8.97 10.30
CA ASP A 292 -5.18 8.54 10.78
C ASP A 292 -4.86 9.22 12.12
N PHE A 293 -4.74 8.42 13.18
CA PHE A 293 -4.53 8.91 14.54
C PHE A 293 -3.14 9.53 14.72
N ARG A 294 -2.16 9.16 13.88
CA ARG A 294 -0.84 9.79 13.88
C ARG A 294 -0.86 11.16 13.21
N GLN A 295 -1.89 11.44 12.41
CA GLN A 295 -2.08 12.70 11.71
C GLN A 295 -3.24 13.53 12.28
N GLY A 296 -3.51 13.37 13.59
CA GLY A 296 -4.53 14.14 14.30
C GLY A 296 -5.97 13.76 13.92
N GLY A 297 -6.17 12.55 13.38
CA GLY A 297 -7.48 12.05 12.97
C GLY A 297 -7.96 12.59 11.63
N ARG A 298 -7.04 13.06 10.78
CA ARG A 298 -7.35 13.55 9.43
C ARG A 298 -7.56 12.39 8.46
N SER A 299 -8.38 12.64 7.44
CA SER A 299 -8.48 11.76 6.28
C SER A 299 -7.20 11.82 5.46
N VAL A 300 -6.67 10.65 5.10
CA VAL A 300 -5.38 10.51 4.42
C VAL A 300 -5.46 9.49 3.30
N LEU A 301 -4.71 9.74 2.22
CA LEU A 301 -4.48 8.76 1.18
C LEU A 301 -3.80 7.51 1.79
N ALA A 302 -4.18 6.35 1.29
CA ALA A 302 -3.54 5.08 1.53
C ALA A 302 -3.39 4.35 0.20
N ILE A 303 -2.24 3.70 0.03
CA ILE A 303 -1.88 2.91 -1.14
C ILE A 303 -1.29 1.63 -0.60
N ARG A 304 -1.96 0.52 -0.86
CA ARG A 304 -1.55 -0.83 -0.42
C ARG A 304 -1.33 -1.71 -1.63
N PRO A 305 -0.50 -2.75 -1.55
CA PRO A 305 -0.52 -3.82 -2.54
C PRO A 305 -1.94 -4.42 -2.65
N LEU A 306 -2.35 -4.81 -3.85
CA LEU A 306 -3.60 -5.53 -4.08
C LEU A 306 -3.29 -6.99 -4.42
N LEU A 307 -3.63 -7.91 -3.51
CA LEU A 307 -3.35 -9.34 -3.63
C LEU A 307 -4.60 -10.10 -4.09
N TRP A 308 -4.39 -11.30 -4.63
CA TRP A 308 -5.44 -12.18 -5.10
C TRP A 308 -5.34 -13.55 -4.41
N LYS A 309 -6.10 -13.72 -3.32
CA LYS A 309 -6.12 -14.99 -2.55
C LYS A 309 -7.34 -15.80 -2.94
N ASN A 310 -7.12 -16.96 -3.56
CA ASN A 310 -8.19 -17.81 -4.10
C ASN A 310 -9.13 -17.02 -5.04
N ASP A 311 -8.55 -16.17 -5.90
CA ASP A 311 -9.27 -15.32 -6.86
C ASP A 311 -10.17 -14.25 -6.18
N TRP A 312 -9.85 -13.84 -4.95
CA TRP A 312 -10.49 -12.71 -4.27
C TRP A 312 -9.48 -11.60 -3.97
N PRO A 313 -9.84 -10.33 -4.18
CA PRO A 313 -8.96 -9.22 -3.83
C PRO A 313 -8.84 -9.10 -2.31
N VAL A 314 -7.63 -8.86 -1.83
CA VAL A 314 -7.31 -8.60 -0.42
C VAL A 314 -6.24 -7.52 -0.37
N ALA A 315 -6.35 -6.58 0.56
CA ALA A 315 -5.28 -5.62 0.78
C ALA A 315 -4.02 -6.33 1.31
N GLY A 316 -2.88 -6.06 0.68
CA GLY A 316 -1.57 -6.44 1.20
C GLY A 316 -1.09 -5.49 2.28
N ASP A 317 -0.13 -5.95 3.06
CA ASP A 317 0.46 -5.15 4.12
C ASP A 317 1.51 -4.17 3.56
N GLU A 318 1.77 -3.08 4.28
CA GLU A 318 2.94 -2.24 4.01
C GLU A 318 4.19 -3.05 4.35
N PHE A 319 5.27 -2.85 3.61
CA PHE A 319 6.52 -3.48 3.97
C PHE A 319 7.11 -2.84 5.24
N HIS A 320 7.24 -3.63 6.31
CA HIS A 320 7.74 -3.16 7.60
C HIS A 320 9.26 -3.25 7.69
N ALA A 321 9.90 -2.24 8.28
CA ALA A 321 11.31 -2.27 8.61
C ALA A 321 11.62 -3.37 9.64
N GLY A 322 12.78 -4.01 9.54
CA GLY A 322 13.15 -5.10 10.43
C GLY A 322 14.36 -5.88 9.94
N THR A 323 14.75 -6.91 10.70
CA THR A 323 15.75 -7.90 10.27
C THR A 323 15.05 -9.10 9.65
N TYR A 324 15.49 -9.47 8.45
CA TYR A 324 14.90 -10.55 7.66
C TYR A 324 15.96 -11.50 7.12
N GLU A 325 15.55 -12.75 6.95
CA GLU A 325 16.07 -13.60 5.88
C GLU A 325 15.37 -13.22 4.59
N ILE A 326 16.14 -13.06 3.51
CA ILE A 326 15.62 -12.83 2.15
C ILE A 326 15.73 -14.16 1.40
N GLU A 327 14.62 -14.86 1.28
CA GLU A 327 14.51 -16.22 0.72
C GLU A 327 14.10 -16.14 -0.76
N SER A 328 14.80 -16.86 -1.64
CA SER A 328 14.41 -16.99 -3.05
C SER A 328 13.27 -18.00 -3.21
N GLU A 329 12.18 -17.62 -3.88
CA GLU A 329 11.04 -18.52 -4.16
C GLU A 329 11.48 -19.73 -5.00
N ARG A 330 12.41 -19.54 -5.93
CA ARG A 330 12.91 -20.60 -6.82
C ARG A 330 13.38 -21.86 -6.08
N ARG A 331 14.12 -21.71 -4.98
CA ARG A 331 14.82 -22.84 -4.33
C ARG A 331 14.65 -22.89 -2.81
N GLY A 332 14.24 -21.79 -2.17
CA GLY A 332 14.24 -21.62 -0.71
C GLY A 332 15.63 -21.27 -0.15
N TYR A 333 16.56 -20.78 -0.99
CA TYR A 333 17.87 -20.34 -0.53
C TYR A 333 17.84 -18.88 -0.07
N ALA A 334 18.57 -18.61 0.99
CA ALA A 334 18.73 -17.28 1.56
C ALA A 334 19.82 -16.50 0.84
N LEU A 335 19.56 -15.21 0.59
CA LEU A 335 20.56 -14.24 0.17
C LEU A 335 21.59 -14.04 1.28
N GLU A 336 22.88 -14.08 0.96
CA GLU A 336 23.95 -13.95 1.94
C GLU A 336 25.19 -13.27 1.35
N ILE A 337 25.98 -12.60 2.19
CA ILE A 337 27.32 -12.19 1.76
C ILE A 337 28.24 -13.42 1.69
N ALA A 338 29.03 -13.50 0.62
CA ALA A 338 29.91 -14.63 0.33
C ALA A 338 31.19 -14.53 1.18
N VAL A 339 31.08 -14.98 2.42
CA VAL A 339 32.18 -15.09 3.38
C VAL A 339 32.49 -16.55 3.69
N ASP A 340 33.69 -16.80 4.20
CA ASP A 340 34.09 -18.13 4.63
C ASP A 340 33.29 -18.58 5.85
N PHE A 341 32.94 -19.86 5.86
CA PHE A 341 32.21 -20.43 6.98
C PHE A 341 33.14 -20.55 8.20
N VAL A 342 32.67 -20.07 9.35
CA VAL A 342 33.30 -20.35 10.63
C VAL A 342 32.59 -21.56 11.24
N ARG A 343 33.32 -22.64 11.49
CA ARG A 343 32.72 -23.86 12.06
C ARG A 343 32.32 -23.63 13.52
N MET A 344 31.06 -23.92 13.86
CA MET A 344 30.61 -23.92 15.25
C MET A 344 31.29 -25.03 16.04
N GLN A 345 31.77 -24.68 17.23
CA GLN A 345 32.24 -25.65 18.20
C GLN A 345 31.05 -26.39 18.80
N ARG A 346 31.12 -27.72 18.81
CA ARG A 346 30.17 -28.58 19.51
C ARG A 346 30.90 -29.79 20.05
N ASP A 347 30.35 -30.38 21.11
CA ASP A 347 30.77 -31.70 21.54
C ASP A 347 30.44 -32.72 20.44
N ILE A 348 31.44 -33.53 20.05
CA ILE A 348 31.29 -34.58 19.02
C ILE A 348 31.06 -35.91 19.76
N GLU A 349 29.82 -36.37 19.76
CA GLU A 349 29.46 -37.71 20.22
C GLU A 349 29.00 -38.57 19.02
N PRO A 350 29.35 -39.88 18.98
CA PRO A 350 28.88 -40.77 17.93
C PRO A 350 27.35 -40.92 17.93
N PHE A 351 26.71 -40.79 16.76
CA PHE A 351 25.24 -40.74 16.66
C PHE A 351 24.53 -42.04 17.08
N TRP A 352 25.26 -43.16 17.19
CA TRP A 352 24.74 -44.46 17.64
C TRP A 352 24.87 -44.68 19.15
N ILE A 353 25.44 -43.73 19.90
CA ILE A 353 25.57 -43.83 21.36
C ILE A 353 24.44 -43.05 22.02
N LYS A 354 23.73 -43.70 22.95
CA LYS A 354 22.70 -43.03 23.76
C LYS A 354 23.36 -42.01 24.69
N PRO A 355 22.88 -40.76 24.74
CA PRO A 355 23.43 -39.74 25.64
C PRO A 355 23.39 -40.22 27.09
N THR A 356 24.53 -40.14 27.78
CA THR A 356 24.65 -40.44 29.22
C THR A 356 24.64 -39.19 30.09
N LYS A 357 24.71 -38.01 29.46
CA LYS A 357 24.66 -36.69 30.08
C LYS A 357 23.47 -35.90 29.51
N PRO A 358 22.94 -34.90 30.25
CA PRO A 358 21.96 -33.97 29.70
C PRO A 358 22.50 -33.26 28.46
N LEU A 359 21.67 -33.16 27.41
CA LEU A 359 22.01 -32.45 26.18
C LEU A 359 22.11 -30.94 26.47
N LYS A 360 23.11 -30.29 25.88
CA LYS A 360 23.28 -28.84 25.91
C LYS A 360 22.76 -28.24 24.62
N ASN A 361 22.06 -27.12 24.73
CA ASN A 361 21.69 -26.32 23.56
C ASN A 361 22.96 -25.75 22.92
N ILE A 362 22.97 -25.69 21.59
CA ILE A 362 23.99 -24.98 20.83
C ILE A 362 23.39 -23.62 20.49
N GLU A 363 24.00 -22.55 21.01
CA GLU A 363 23.59 -21.19 20.70
C GLU A 363 23.97 -20.83 19.25
N PRO A 364 23.14 -20.04 18.54
CA PRO A 364 23.51 -19.50 17.23
C PRO A 364 24.80 -18.67 17.28
N GLN A 365 25.55 -18.69 16.18
CA GLN A 365 26.73 -17.81 16.05
C GLN A 365 26.34 -16.35 16.12
N THR A 366 27.11 -15.59 16.87
CA THR A 366 27.01 -14.12 16.94
C THR A 366 27.87 -13.48 15.86
N LEU A 367 27.52 -12.25 15.46
CA LEU A 367 28.31 -11.47 14.50
C LEU A 367 29.76 -11.30 14.97
N LYS A 368 29.96 -10.98 16.26
CA LYS A 368 31.29 -10.76 16.87
C LYS A 368 32.23 -11.95 16.74
N GLU A 369 31.70 -13.18 16.69
CA GLU A 369 32.49 -14.39 16.56
C GLU A 369 33.00 -14.64 15.14
N VAL A 370 32.37 -14.03 14.13
CA VAL A 370 32.63 -14.37 12.72
C VAL A 370 33.11 -13.19 11.89
N GLU A 371 32.74 -11.96 12.25
CA GLU A 371 33.00 -10.76 11.43
C GLU A 371 34.50 -10.44 11.30
N THR A 372 35.33 -10.82 12.28
CA THR A 372 36.78 -10.55 12.24
C THR A 372 37.48 -11.18 11.06
N GLU A 373 36.94 -12.30 10.55
CA GLU A 373 37.47 -13.02 9.40
C GLU A 373 36.93 -12.50 8.06
N TRP A 374 35.96 -11.56 8.09
CA TRP A 374 35.32 -11.07 6.87
C TRP A 374 36.21 -10.05 6.13
N PRO A 375 36.22 -10.03 4.79
CA PRO A 375 37.00 -9.04 4.03
C PRO A 375 36.58 -7.62 4.35
N LYS A 376 37.52 -6.70 4.62
CA LYS A 376 37.20 -5.31 4.99
C LYS A 376 36.52 -4.49 3.89
N GLY A 377 36.76 -4.83 2.62
CA GLY A 377 36.21 -4.15 1.45
C GLY A 377 34.85 -4.68 1.02
N GLU A 378 34.56 -4.50 -0.26
CA GLU A 378 33.37 -5.06 -0.92
C GLU A 378 33.38 -6.60 -0.87
N VAL A 379 32.20 -7.18 -0.64
CA VAL A 379 32.02 -8.64 -0.58
C VAL A 379 30.96 -9.03 -1.58
N LYS A 380 31.18 -10.11 -2.33
CA LYS A 380 30.16 -10.65 -3.24
C LYS A 380 28.94 -11.13 -2.46
N VAL A 381 27.78 -11.15 -3.11
CA VAL A 381 26.56 -11.75 -2.56
C VAL A 381 26.30 -13.07 -3.30
N ARG A 382 25.81 -14.07 -2.58
CA ARG A 382 25.39 -15.37 -3.12
C ARG A 382 24.08 -15.81 -2.49
N MET A 383 23.55 -16.97 -2.89
CA MET A 383 22.43 -17.61 -2.22
C MET A 383 22.82 -19.01 -1.74
N ASN A 384 22.37 -19.41 -0.55
CA ASN A 384 22.68 -20.71 0.04
C ASN A 384 21.61 -21.15 1.06
N ASP A 385 21.72 -22.36 1.60
CA ASP A 385 20.85 -22.86 2.67
C ASP A 385 20.82 -21.88 3.86
N TYR A 386 19.62 -21.53 4.32
CA TYR A 386 19.48 -20.72 5.52
C TYR A 386 19.93 -21.50 6.75
N MET A 387 20.93 -20.98 7.44
CA MET A 387 21.51 -21.57 8.64
C MET A 387 21.57 -20.56 9.79
N PHE A 388 20.63 -19.59 9.79
CA PHE A 388 20.49 -18.57 10.84
C PHE A 388 21.80 -17.83 11.17
N ARG A 389 22.68 -17.68 10.16
CA ARG A 389 24.01 -17.08 10.34
C ARG A 389 23.96 -15.56 10.26
N PRO A 390 24.88 -14.85 10.93
CA PRO A 390 24.96 -13.39 10.84
C PRO A 390 25.05 -12.84 9.41
N HIS A 391 25.76 -13.52 8.50
CA HIS A 391 25.91 -13.10 7.09
C HIS A 391 24.66 -13.33 6.21
N GLN A 392 23.59 -13.88 6.77
CA GLN A 392 22.31 -14.16 6.10
C GLN A 392 21.17 -13.28 6.64
N LYS A 393 21.44 -12.46 7.65
CA LYS A 393 20.46 -11.59 8.31
C LYS A 393 20.58 -10.18 7.77
N TRP A 394 19.53 -9.71 7.10
CA TRP A 394 19.48 -8.41 6.47
C TRP A 394 18.55 -7.47 7.24
N SER A 395 19.09 -6.42 7.83
CA SER A 395 18.34 -5.28 8.35
C SER A 395 17.89 -4.37 7.21
N ILE A 396 16.58 -4.23 7.06
CA ILE A 396 15.94 -3.43 6.01
C ILE A 396 15.25 -2.24 6.66
N MET A 397 15.59 -1.03 6.22
CA MET A 397 15.09 0.22 6.79
C MET A 397 14.81 1.25 5.70
N PRO A 398 13.86 2.17 5.90
CA PRO A 398 13.67 3.30 5.01
C PRO A 398 14.98 4.08 4.83
N ALA A 399 15.29 4.45 3.59
CA ALA A 399 16.51 5.17 3.25
C ALA A 399 16.40 6.69 3.50
N GLY A 400 15.18 7.22 3.65
CA GLY A 400 14.93 8.66 3.81
C GLY A 400 15.23 9.48 2.55
N LYS A 401 15.22 8.86 1.36
CA LYS A 401 15.57 9.48 0.07
C LYS A 401 14.50 9.23 -1.01
N GLY A 402 13.29 9.73 -0.79
CA GLY A 402 12.14 9.55 -1.70
C GLY A 402 11.58 8.13 -1.70
N GLY A 403 10.72 7.82 -2.68
CA GLY A 403 10.12 6.49 -2.80
C GLY A 403 9.63 6.11 -4.19
N TYR A 404 8.68 5.19 -4.18
CA TYR A 404 7.90 4.69 -5.31
C TYR A 404 6.43 4.64 -4.89
N LEU A 405 5.54 4.29 -5.81
CA LEU A 405 4.11 4.26 -5.54
C LEU A 405 3.76 3.31 -4.36
N GLY A 406 3.37 3.92 -3.23
CA GLY A 406 2.96 3.22 -2.01
C GLY A 406 4.10 2.78 -1.07
N GLY A 407 5.36 3.18 -1.30
CA GLY A 407 6.45 2.84 -0.38
C GLY A 407 7.71 3.70 -0.51
N PRO A 408 8.50 3.85 0.57
CA PRO A 408 9.78 4.55 0.51
C PRO A 408 10.84 3.66 -0.16
N TYR A 409 11.92 4.24 -0.66
CA TYR A 409 13.11 3.44 -0.92
C TYR A 409 13.70 2.91 0.39
N TYR A 410 14.19 1.68 0.36
CA TYR A 410 14.83 0.99 1.47
C TYR A 410 16.34 0.89 1.26
N LYS A 411 17.08 0.82 2.37
CA LYS A 411 18.46 0.34 2.41
C LYS A 411 18.47 -1.04 3.06
N ILE A 412 19.24 -1.96 2.48
CA ILE A 412 19.33 -3.36 2.89
C ILE A 412 20.76 -3.60 3.37
N CYS A 413 20.95 -3.90 4.65
CA CYS A 413 22.26 -4.00 5.30
C CYS A 413 22.40 -5.34 6.04
N ILE A 414 23.59 -5.93 6.07
CA ILE A 414 23.83 -7.06 7.01
C ILE A 414 23.68 -6.55 8.45
N GLU A 415 22.85 -7.24 9.22
CA GLU A 415 22.51 -6.87 10.61
C GLU A 415 23.77 -6.62 11.45
N GLY A 416 23.79 -5.50 12.16
CA GLY A 416 24.91 -5.11 13.03
C GLY A 416 26.16 -4.60 12.31
N THR A 417 26.13 -4.45 10.99
CA THR A 417 27.28 -3.99 10.18
C THR A 417 26.97 -2.72 9.40
N THR A 418 27.93 -2.28 8.57
CA THR A 418 27.77 -1.24 7.55
C THR A 418 27.80 -1.81 6.13
N ARG A 419 27.47 -3.09 5.94
CA ARG A 419 27.56 -3.77 4.63
C ARG A 419 26.23 -3.73 3.90
N TYR A 420 26.10 -2.84 2.93
CA TYR A 420 24.86 -2.55 2.20
C TYR A 420 24.80 -3.25 0.84
N LEU A 421 23.67 -3.91 0.56
CA LEU A 421 23.37 -4.48 -0.74
C LEU A 421 23.38 -3.38 -1.81
N THR A 422 24.16 -3.57 -2.85
CA THR A 422 24.42 -2.58 -3.89
C THR A 422 24.39 -3.23 -5.27
N ALA A 423 23.61 -2.66 -6.19
CA ALA A 423 23.60 -3.04 -7.60
C ALA A 423 24.88 -2.57 -8.32
N THR A 424 25.35 -3.35 -9.29
CA THR A 424 26.57 -3.01 -10.06
C THR A 424 26.28 -2.81 -11.54
N ALA A 425 27.23 -2.23 -12.26
CA ALA A 425 27.17 -2.09 -13.72
C ALA A 425 27.27 -3.44 -14.46
N GLN A 426 27.62 -4.53 -13.77
CA GLN A 426 27.71 -5.87 -14.31
C GLN A 426 26.38 -6.64 -14.21
N HIS A 427 25.31 -5.97 -13.77
CA HIS A 427 24.00 -6.58 -13.51
C HIS A 427 24.08 -7.68 -12.44
N ASP A 428 24.96 -7.50 -11.46
CA ASP A 428 25.04 -8.33 -10.25
C ASP A 428 24.87 -7.46 -8.99
N VAL A 429 25.00 -8.10 -7.82
CA VAL A 429 24.90 -7.44 -6.51
C VAL A 429 26.08 -7.77 -5.61
N ILE A 430 26.54 -6.75 -4.90
CA ILE A 430 27.62 -6.83 -3.90
C ILE A 430 27.18 -6.19 -2.58
N ALA A 431 27.93 -6.44 -1.51
CA ALA A 431 27.79 -5.74 -0.25
C ALA A 431 28.96 -4.74 -0.06
N LYS A 432 28.67 -3.44 -0.14
CA LYS A 432 29.65 -2.37 0.08
C LYS A 432 29.72 -1.98 1.57
N PRO A 433 30.90 -1.65 2.12
CA PRO A 433 31.08 -1.38 3.55
C PRO A 433 30.57 -0.01 4.02
N GLU A 434 29.88 0.74 3.16
CA GLU A 434 29.33 2.06 3.46
C GLU A 434 28.01 2.30 2.69
N PHE A 435 27.10 3.07 3.30
CA PHE A 435 25.92 3.61 2.62
C PHE A 435 26.20 5.04 2.16
N THR A 436 26.49 5.20 0.87
CA THR A 436 26.61 6.51 0.23
C THR A 436 25.24 7.09 -0.13
N GLY A 437 24.23 6.21 -0.22
CA GLY A 437 22.88 6.52 -0.66
C GLY A 437 22.83 6.93 -2.13
N GLU A 438 23.73 6.39 -2.94
CA GLU A 438 23.61 6.32 -4.39
C GLU A 438 22.38 5.48 -4.79
N ASP A 439 21.82 5.73 -5.97
CA ASP A 439 20.60 5.06 -6.43
C ASP A 439 20.75 3.53 -6.52
N ALA A 440 21.97 3.04 -6.73
CA ALA A 440 22.29 1.60 -6.71
C ALA A 440 22.18 0.93 -5.32
N GLN A 441 22.10 1.72 -4.24
CA GLN A 441 21.91 1.27 -2.86
C GLN A 441 20.50 1.51 -2.33
N LEU A 442 19.61 2.08 -3.15
CA LEU A 442 18.22 2.34 -2.83
C LEU A 442 17.36 1.25 -3.44
N TRP A 443 16.52 0.60 -2.64
CA TRP A 443 15.77 -0.59 -3.06
C TRP A 443 14.26 -0.37 -2.93
N ARG A 444 13.54 -0.72 -4.00
CA ARG A 444 12.09 -0.87 -4.04
C ARG A 444 11.74 -2.31 -3.67
N ILE A 445 10.78 -2.48 -2.75
CA ILE A 445 10.33 -3.79 -2.25
C ILE A 445 8.82 -3.84 -2.39
N GLU A 446 8.33 -4.69 -3.29
CA GLU A 446 6.92 -4.72 -3.62
C GLU A 446 6.32 -6.09 -3.44
N GLN A 447 5.24 -6.14 -2.67
CA GLN A 447 4.44 -7.35 -2.60
C GLN A 447 3.66 -7.51 -3.92
N LEU A 448 3.75 -8.72 -4.46
CA LEU A 448 3.13 -9.16 -5.69
C LEU A 448 1.72 -9.67 -5.43
N THR A 449 0.94 -9.80 -6.51
CA THR A 449 -0.45 -10.26 -6.45
C THR A 449 -0.63 -11.65 -5.84
N ASP A 450 0.41 -12.50 -5.87
CA ASP A 450 0.41 -13.85 -5.25
C ASP A 450 0.93 -13.85 -3.79
N GLY A 451 1.34 -12.69 -3.27
CA GLY A 451 1.85 -12.52 -1.91
C GLY A 451 3.37 -12.63 -1.76
N THR A 452 4.09 -13.09 -2.79
CA THR A 452 5.57 -13.03 -2.84
C THR A 452 6.03 -11.59 -3.07
N TYR A 453 7.34 -11.36 -3.10
CA TYR A 453 7.91 -10.03 -3.26
C TYR A 453 8.85 -9.92 -4.46
N ARG A 454 8.88 -8.73 -5.04
CA ARG A 454 9.93 -8.29 -5.96
C ARG A 454 10.83 -7.26 -5.27
N ILE A 455 12.13 -7.36 -5.54
CA ILE A 455 13.15 -6.45 -5.01
C ILE A 455 13.86 -5.80 -6.20
N MET A 456 13.92 -4.48 -6.26
CA MET A 456 14.54 -3.75 -7.39
C MET A 456 15.44 -2.62 -6.87
N PRO A 457 16.64 -2.39 -7.42
CA PRO A 457 17.35 -1.16 -7.16
C PRO A 457 16.61 0.02 -7.81
N LYS A 458 16.78 1.23 -7.28
CA LYS A 458 16.24 2.45 -7.89
C LYS A 458 16.86 2.69 -9.27
N ALA A 459 18.15 2.42 -9.41
CA ALA A 459 18.85 2.44 -10.69
C ALA A 459 20.01 1.43 -10.71
N VAL A 460 20.32 0.91 -11.90
CA VAL A 460 21.50 0.08 -12.13
C VAL A 460 22.54 0.93 -12.88
N PRO A 461 23.77 1.07 -12.37
CA PRO A 461 24.77 1.91 -13.03
C PRO A 461 25.01 1.49 -14.48
N GLY A 462 24.96 2.45 -15.41
CA GLY A 462 25.25 2.19 -16.82
C GLY A 462 24.07 1.71 -17.67
N THR A 463 22.85 1.62 -17.12
CA THR A 463 21.63 1.31 -17.89
C THR A 463 20.41 2.09 -17.38
N GLU A 464 19.47 2.38 -18.27
CA GLU A 464 18.15 2.92 -17.93
C GLU A 464 17.09 1.81 -17.79
N GLU A 465 17.47 0.56 -18.06
CA GLU A 465 16.58 -0.59 -17.90
C GLU A 465 16.18 -0.78 -16.43
N LYS A 466 14.88 -1.00 -16.20
CA LYS A 466 14.35 -1.38 -14.89
C LYS A 466 14.61 -2.86 -14.66
N LEU A 467 15.59 -3.17 -13.81
CA LEU A 467 15.95 -4.54 -13.44
C LEU A 467 15.49 -4.89 -12.03
N ALA A 468 15.21 -6.16 -11.79
CA ALA A 468 14.89 -6.72 -10.49
C ALA A 468 15.97 -7.70 -10.05
N LEU A 469 16.11 -7.90 -8.73
CA LEU A 469 16.91 -8.97 -8.16
C LEU A 469 16.31 -10.31 -8.58
N VAL A 470 17.12 -11.15 -9.21
CA VAL A 470 16.71 -12.47 -9.69
C VAL A 470 17.68 -13.56 -9.21
N SER A 471 17.16 -14.77 -9.07
CA SER A 471 17.91 -15.98 -8.80
C SER A 471 18.37 -16.64 -10.11
N LEU A 472 19.60 -16.34 -10.52
CA LEU A 472 20.24 -16.91 -11.72
C LEU A 472 20.80 -18.30 -11.38
N GLY A 473 20.16 -19.33 -11.94
CA GLY A 473 20.40 -20.70 -11.47
C GLY A 473 19.97 -20.84 -10.01
N ASP A 474 20.67 -21.68 -9.23
CA ASP A 474 20.25 -21.98 -7.86
C ASP A 474 20.96 -21.13 -6.79
N CYS A 475 22.13 -20.54 -7.09
CA CYS A 475 22.99 -19.93 -6.07
C CYS A 475 23.55 -18.53 -6.42
N THR A 476 23.29 -18.00 -7.63
CA THR A 476 23.85 -16.72 -8.07
C THR A 476 22.76 -15.64 -8.13
N PRO A 477 22.78 -14.63 -7.24
CA PRO A 477 21.88 -13.48 -7.39
C PRO A 477 22.38 -12.59 -8.54
N GLY A 478 21.46 -12.03 -9.32
CA GLY A 478 21.75 -11.09 -10.40
C GLY A 478 20.63 -10.08 -10.59
N LEU A 479 20.77 -9.24 -11.60
CA LEU A 479 19.78 -8.23 -11.99
C LEU A 479 19.30 -8.51 -13.42
N ALA A 480 17.99 -8.68 -13.61
CA ALA A 480 17.38 -8.95 -14.91
C ALA A 480 15.98 -8.32 -15.00
N PRO A 481 15.38 -8.21 -16.20
CA PRO A 481 13.99 -7.80 -16.32
C PRO A 481 13.09 -8.66 -15.45
N PHE A 482 12.13 -8.04 -14.77
CA PHE A 482 11.18 -8.74 -13.93
C PHE A 482 10.25 -9.63 -14.77
N ASP A 483 10.05 -10.87 -14.32
CA ASP A 483 9.06 -11.79 -14.86
C ASP A 483 8.23 -12.37 -13.72
N PHE A 484 6.95 -11.98 -13.64
CA PHE A 484 6.01 -12.46 -12.63
C PHE A 484 5.74 -13.97 -12.74
N ASN A 485 5.88 -14.56 -13.92
CA ASN A 485 5.61 -15.98 -14.13
C ASN A 485 6.83 -16.86 -13.80
N SER A 486 7.93 -16.25 -13.34
CA SER A 486 9.16 -16.94 -13.01
C SER A 486 9.50 -16.79 -11.52
N ASP A 487 9.63 -17.92 -10.83
CA ASP A 487 10.07 -17.95 -9.43
C ASP A 487 11.48 -17.40 -9.23
N ASN A 488 12.25 -17.23 -10.31
CA ASN A 488 13.55 -16.56 -10.28
C ASN A 488 13.42 -15.11 -9.81
N SER A 489 12.29 -14.46 -10.09
CA SER A 489 12.07 -13.03 -9.80
C SER A 489 11.35 -12.79 -8.47
N LYS A 490 11.06 -13.86 -7.72
CA LYS A 490 10.21 -13.83 -6.53
C LYS A 490 11.01 -14.14 -5.27
N TRP A 491 10.67 -13.41 -4.22
CA TRP A 491 11.35 -13.46 -2.93
C TRP A 491 10.35 -13.50 -1.78
N ASN A 492 10.74 -14.10 -0.67
CA ASN A 492 10.01 -14.03 0.59
C ASN A 492 10.89 -13.38 1.66
N PHE A 493 10.25 -12.67 2.58
CA PHE A 493 10.92 -12.12 3.76
C PHE A 493 10.48 -12.91 5.00
N ARG A 494 11.42 -13.59 5.66
CA ARG A 494 11.17 -14.26 6.95
C ARG A 494 11.75 -13.42 8.06
N GLN A 495 10.89 -12.88 8.92
CA GLN A 495 11.31 -12.05 10.05
C GLN A 495 12.13 -12.88 11.06
N GLN A 496 13.22 -12.30 11.58
CA GLN A 496 14.21 -12.98 12.43
C GLN A 496 14.21 -12.51 13.88
#